data_AF-A0A4P6U671-F1
#
_entry.id   AF-A0A4P6U671-F1
#
_cell.length_a   1.000
_cell.length_b   1.000
_cell.length_c   1.000
_cell.angle_alpha   90.00
_cell.angle_beta   90.00
_cell.angle_gamma   90.00
#
_symmetry.space_group_name_H-M   'P 1'
#
loop_
_entity.id
_entity.type
_entity.pdbx_description
1 polymer ?
#
loop_
_entity_poly.entity_id
_entity_poly.type
_entity_poly.pdbx_seq_one_letter_code
_entity_poly.pdbx_strand_id
1 'polypeptide(L)' 'MLHTMSTTAEASCGRSAAEVNEEIRALWRRSGGILTSDQRAEYQRLVMEWAAAAPTPRRPV' A
#
# COMPACT_ATOMS: atom_id res chain seq x y z
N MET A 1 30.04 -5.31 0.78
CA MET A 1 28.74 -5.87 1.23
C MET A 1 27.64 -5.03 0.60
N LEU A 2 27.13 -5.46 -0.56
CA LEU A 2 26.12 -4.73 -1.33
C LEU A 2 24.80 -5.49 -1.27
N HIS A 3 23.84 -4.96 -0.53
CA HIS A 3 22.43 -5.16 -0.84
C HIS A 3 21.79 -3.78 -0.89
N THR A 4 21.92 -3.17 -2.06
CA THR A 4 21.05 -2.10 -2.52
C THR A 4 19.65 -2.69 -2.67
N MET A 5 18.85 -2.67 -1.60
CA MET A 5 17.40 -2.81 -1.75
C MET A 5 16.84 -1.43 -2.12
N SER A 6 17.24 -0.97 -3.31
CA SER A 6 16.50 0.03 -4.06
C SER A 6 15.24 -0.68 -4.56
N THR A 7 14.16 -0.63 -3.81
CA THR A 7 12.84 -0.79 -4.45
C THR A 7 12.62 0.49 -5.22
N THR A 8 13.06 0.47 -6.47
CA THR A 8 12.66 1.36 -7.54
C THR A 8 11.13 1.46 -7.53
N ALA A 9 10.62 2.59 -7.05
CA ALA A 9 9.29 3.06 -7.39
C ALA A 9 9.46 4.26 -8.33
N GLU A 10 9.99 4.00 -9.53
CA GLU A 10 9.73 4.89 -10.66
C GLU A 10 8.26 4.68 -11.08
N ALA A 11 7.35 5.15 -10.23
CA ALA A 11 5.92 5.22 -10.50
C ALA A 11 5.67 6.38 -11.47
N SER A 12 6.08 6.15 -12.72
CA SER A 12 5.70 6.99 -13.85
C SER A 12 4.19 6.79 -14.07
N CYS A 13 3.41 7.83 -13.76
CA CYS A 13 1.96 7.96 -13.98
C CYS A 13 1.02 7.20 -12.99
N GLY A 14 0.94 7.69 -11.75
CA GLY A 14 -0.14 7.39 -10.78
C GLY A 14 -0.11 5.99 -10.17
N ARG A 15 -0.09 5.88 -8.83
CA ARG A 15 -0.07 4.57 -8.15
C ARG A 15 -1.39 3.81 -8.37
N SER A 16 -1.29 2.54 -8.78
CA SER A 16 -2.44 1.66 -8.93
C SER A 16 -2.88 1.07 -7.59
N ALA A 17 -4.15 0.68 -7.47
CA ALA A 17 -4.64 -0.01 -6.27
C ALA A 17 -3.83 -1.27 -5.93
N ALA A 18 -3.28 -1.96 -6.92
CA ALA A 18 -2.41 -3.10 -6.67
C ALA A 18 -1.13 -2.70 -5.89
N GLU A 19 -0.50 -1.60 -6.28
CA GLU A 19 0.73 -1.10 -5.63
C GLU A 19 0.45 -0.63 -4.20
N VAL A 20 -0.62 0.13 -4.00
CA VAL A 20 -1.01 0.59 -2.66
C VAL A 20 -1.32 -0.60 -1.74
N ASN A 21 -1.92 -1.67 -2.28
CA ASN A 21 -2.22 -2.88 -1.52
C ASN A 21 -0.94 -3.65 -1.11
N GLU A 22 0.09 -3.65 -1.97
CA GLU A 22 1.41 -4.22 -1.62
C GLU A 22 2.09 -3.41 -0.50
N GLU A 23 1.96 -2.08 -0.52
CA GLU A 23 2.50 -1.21 0.53
C GLU A 23 1.79 -1.45 1.88
N ILE A 24 0.46 -1.61 1.86
CA ILE A 24 -0.33 -2.02 3.04
C ILE A 24 0.16 -3.38 3.60
N ARG A 25 0.41 -4.36 2.73
CA ARG A 25 0.93 -5.67 3.14
C ARG A 25 2.34 -5.58 3.70
N ALA A 26 3.21 -4.76 3.10
CA ALA A 26 4.55 -4.52 3.59
C ALA A 26 4.55 -3.88 4.99
N LEU A 27 3.67 -2.90 5.23
CA LEU A 27 3.45 -2.29 6.53
C LEU A 27 3.05 -3.33 7.58
N TRP A 28 2.11 -4.22 7.25
CA TRP A 28 1.69 -5.31 8.14
C TRP A 28 2.83 -6.29 8.47
N ARG A 29 3.62 -6.70 7.46
CA ARG A 29 4.77 -7.59 7.66
C ARG A 29 5.84 -6.95 8.54
N ARG A 30 6.14 -5.67 8.33
CA ARG A 30 7.11 -4.91 9.13
C ARG A 30 6.67 -4.77 10.59
N SER A 31 5.36 -4.64 10.82
CA SER A 31 4.78 -4.41 12.14
C SER A 31 4.55 -5.69 12.94
N GLY A 32 4.89 -6.86 12.38
CA GLY A 32 4.72 -8.15 13.09
C GLY A 32 3.27 -8.48 13.44
N GLY A 33 2.30 -7.92 12.69
CA GLY A 33 0.86 -8.13 12.92
C GLY A 33 0.19 -7.13 13.87
N ILE A 34 0.92 -6.20 14.49
CA ILE A 34 0.34 -5.16 15.35
C ILE A 34 0.82 -3.79 14.89
N LEU A 35 -0.09 -2.96 14.38
CA LEU A 35 0.20 -1.58 14.00
C LEU A 35 0.26 -0.68 15.24
N THR A 36 1.34 0.09 15.39
CA THR A 36 1.40 1.20 16.35
C THR A 36 0.49 2.36 15.92
N SER A 37 0.30 3.35 16.79
CA SER A 37 -0.52 4.53 16.48
C SER A 37 -0.03 5.28 15.22
N ASP A 38 1.28 5.42 15.05
CA ASP A 38 1.87 6.06 13.86
C ASP A 38 1.65 5.24 12.60
N GLN A 39 1.88 3.92 12.68
CA GLN A 39 1.65 3.00 11.57
C GLN A 39 0.17 2.90 11.20
N ARG A 40 -0.73 3.08 12.17
CA ARG A 40 -2.18 3.15 11.92
C ARG A 40 -2.53 4.38 11.07
N ALA A 41 -1.94 5.53 11.36
CA ALA A 41 -2.16 6.73 10.54
C ALA A 41 -1.65 6.52 9.10
N GLU A 42 -0.51 5.86 8.93
CA GLU A 42 0.03 5.47 7.62
C GLU A 42 -0.88 4.47 6.89
N TYR A 43 -1.34 3.42 7.59
CA TYR A 43 -2.31 2.47 7.07
C TYR A 43 -3.60 3.15 6.61
N GLN A 44 -4.13 4.11 7.37
CA GLN A 44 -5.33 4.84 6.98
C GLN A 44 -5.14 5.65 5.69
N ARG A 45 -3.98 6.29 5.51
CA ARG A 45 -3.67 7.00 4.27
C ARG A 45 -3.61 6.05 3.09
N LEU A 46 -2.91 4.92 3.24
CA LEU A 46 -2.82 3.90 2.21
C LEU A 46 -4.20 3.30 1.87
N VAL A 47 -5.05 3.03 2.86
CA VAL A 47 -6.40 2.52 2.60
C VAL A 47 -7.27 3.52 1.83
N MET A 48 -7.16 4.82 2.14
CA MET A 48 -7.88 5.87 1.40
C MET A 48 -7.38 5.97 -0.05
N GLU A 49 -6.07 5.93 -0.26
CA GLU A 49 -5.47 5.94 -1.60
C GLU A 49 -5.86 4.68 -2.39
N TRP A 50 -5.85 3.52 -1.74
CA TRP A 50 -6.31 2.26 -2.33
C TRP A 50 -7.77 2.35 -2.76
N ALA A 51 -8.65 2.89 -1.91
CA ALA A 51 -10.07 3.04 -2.22
C ALA A 51 -10.30 3.99 -3.41
N ALA A 52 -9.47 5.02 -3.56
CA ALA A 52 -9.53 5.95 -4.70
C ALA A 52 -9.06 5.29 -6.01
N ALA A 53 -8.06 4.40 -5.93
CA ALA A 53 -7.54 3.67 -7.08
C ALA A 53 -8.28 2.35 -7.37
N ALA A 54 -9.05 1.84 -6.42
CA ALA A 54 -9.71 0.55 -6.53
C ALA A 54 -10.86 0.63 -7.54
N PRO A 55 -10.92 -0.30 -8.51
CA PRO A 55 -12.06 -0.34 -9.42
C PRO A 55 -13.33 -0.59 -8.62
N THR A 56 -14.35 0.25 -8.84
CA THR A 56 -15.67 0.04 -8.23
C THR A 56 -16.13 -1.38 -8.54
N PRO A 57 -16.53 -2.18 -7.52
CA PRO A 57 -17.03 -3.51 -7.77
C PRO A 57 -18.27 -3.38 -8.66
N ARG A 58 -18.18 -3.92 -9.89
CA ARG A 58 -19.35 -4.01 -10.77
C ARG A 58 -20.35 -4.93 -10.08
N ARG A 59 -21.40 -4.33 -9.50
CA ARG A 59 -22.51 -5.08 -8.92
C ARG A 59 -23.17 -5.89 -10.04
N PRO A 60 -23.18 -7.24 -9.98
CA PRO A 60 -23.95 -8.02 -10.95
C PRO A 60 -25.43 -7.74 -10.69
N VAL A 61 -26.17 -7.45 -11.76
CA VAL A 61 -27.62 -7.25 -11.78
C VAL A 61 -28.34 -8.58 -11.88
#